data_AF-A0A9D7YXZ1-F1
#
_entry.id   AF-A0A9D7YXZ1-F1
#
_cell.length_a   1.000
_cell.length_b   1.000
_cell.length_c   1.000
_cell.angle_alpha   90.00
_cell.angle_beta   90.00
_cell.angle_gamma   90.00
#
_symmetry.space_group_name_H-M   'P 1'
#
loop_
_entity.id
_entity.type
_entity.pdbx_description
1 polymer ?
#
loop_
_entity_poly.entity_id
_entity_poly.type
_entity_poly.pdbx_seq_one_letter_code
_entity_poly.pdbx_strand_id
1 'polypeptide(L)'
;MRLSKVDLSSLVAIAHSDGYLQLLLDRGNELEFLEIQAPIQAYEGLQELNEVIAESTKLPFVEEPIAMLPVSSSMAAAVGYDRDEQILQVEFQNGAVYQYLGVDEDTWEDLHTSDSIGSFFNQQIRGRYDCDRVDGTDCTSY
;
A
#
# COMPACT_ATOMS: atom_id res chain seq x y z
N MET A 1 -26.19 -12.76 -26.36
CA MET A 1 -25.56 -13.13 -25.07
C MET A 1 -26.55 -12.81 -23.96
N ARG A 2 -26.95 -13.79 -23.14
CA ARG A 2 -27.80 -13.56 -21.97
C ARG A 2 -26.92 -13.52 -20.73
N LEU A 3 -27.06 -12.49 -19.92
CA LEU A 3 -26.34 -12.34 -18.66
C LEU A 3 -27.30 -12.64 -17.52
N SER A 4 -26.88 -13.51 -16.60
CA SER A 4 -27.61 -13.85 -15.39
C SER A 4 -26.75 -13.49 -14.20
N LYS A 5 -27.33 -12.77 -13.25
CA LYS A 5 -26.67 -12.47 -11.97
C LYS A 5 -26.55 -13.79 -11.19
N VAL A 6 -25.33 -14.19 -10.88
CA VAL A 6 -25.05 -15.30 -9.98
C VAL A 6 -24.67 -14.70 -8.62
N ASP A 7 -25.32 -15.17 -7.56
CA ASP A 7 -24.97 -14.81 -6.19
C ASP A 7 -23.92 -15.78 -5.67
N LEU A 8 -22.73 -15.26 -5.34
CA LEU A 8 -21.57 -16.01 -4.87
C LEU A 8 -21.27 -15.76 -3.39
N SER A 9 -22.17 -15.08 -2.66
CA SER A 9 -21.95 -14.71 -1.25
C SER A 9 -21.71 -15.88 -0.30
N SER A 10 -22.18 -17.08 -0.67
CA SER A 10 -21.97 -18.32 0.11
C SER A 10 -20.72 -19.09 -0.31
N LEU A 11 -19.96 -18.65 -1.31
CA LEU A 11 -18.78 -19.38 -1.76
C LEU A 11 -17.55 -19.02 -0.92
N VAL A 12 -16.91 -20.03 -0.34
CA VAL A 12 -15.72 -19.90 0.52
C VAL A 12 -14.43 -20.19 -0.23
N ALA A 13 -14.41 -21.26 -1.04
CA ALA A 13 -13.21 -21.67 -1.76
C ALA A 13 -13.54 -22.40 -3.07
N ILE A 14 -12.58 -22.35 -4.01
CA ILE A 14 -12.61 -23.07 -5.27
C ILE A 14 -11.30 -23.85 -5.43
N ALA A 15 -11.39 -25.13 -5.79
CA ALA A 15 -10.27 -25.96 -6.21
C ALA A 15 -10.59 -26.67 -7.54
N HIS A 16 -9.58 -27.21 -8.20
CA HIS A 16 -9.76 -28.01 -9.41
C HIS A 16 -8.86 -29.24 -9.38
N SER A 17 -9.45 -30.42 -9.49
CA SER A 17 -8.73 -31.69 -9.59
C SER A 17 -9.47 -32.64 -10.54
N ASP A 18 -8.71 -33.41 -11.32
CA ASP A 18 -9.23 -34.48 -12.20
C ASP A 18 -10.40 -34.10 -13.15
N GLY A 19 -10.49 -32.83 -13.59
CA GLY A 19 -11.56 -32.34 -14.47
C GLY A 19 -12.85 -31.97 -13.75
N TYR A 20 -12.77 -31.83 -12.42
CA TYR A 20 -13.85 -31.37 -11.56
C TYR A 20 -13.43 -30.09 -10.87
N LEU A 21 -14.34 -29.13 -10.88
CA LEU A 21 -14.26 -27.93 -10.07
C LEU A 21 -14.96 -28.21 -8.74
N GLN A 22 -14.23 -27.98 -7.67
CA GLN A 22 -14.62 -28.27 -6.30
C GLN A 22 -14.93 -26.94 -5.60
N LEU A 23 -16.17 -26.78 -5.13
CA LEU A 23 -16.67 -25.58 -4.47
C LEU A 23 -16.94 -25.88 -3.00
N LEU A 24 -16.43 -25.02 -2.13
CA LEU A 24 -16.75 -25.05 -0.70
C LEU A 24 -17.73 -23.92 -0.40
N LEU A 25 -18.93 -24.24 0.05
CA LEU A 25 -20.00 -23.28 0.34
C LEU A 25 -20.26 -23.17 1.85
N ASP A 26 -20.52 -21.96 2.33
CA ASP A 26 -21.01 -21.68 3.67
C ASP A 26 -22.53 -21.68 3.70
N ARG A 27 -23.12 -22.57 4.51
CA ARG A 27 -24.56 -22.64 4.79
C ARG A 27 -24.92 -22.06 6.16
N GLY A 28 -23.98 -21.37 6.81
CA GLY A 28 -24.10 -20.72 8.12
C GLY A 28 -23.74 -21.65 9.28
N ASN A 29 -24.17 -22.91 9.25
CA ASN A 29 -23.91 -23.88 10.32
C ASN A 29 -23.02 -25.05 9.89
N GLU A 30 -22.78 -25.20 8.60
CA GLU A 30 -21.92 -26.24 8.03
C GLU A 30 -21.34 -25.78 6.69
N LEU A 31 -20.23 -26.40 6.32
CA LEU A 31 -19.63 -26.22 5.01
C LEU A 31 -20.10 -27.35 4.10
N GLU A 32 -20.68 -26.98 2.96
CA GLU A 32 -21.11 -27.91 1.93
C GLU A 32 -20.05 -27.99 0.82
N PHE A 33 -19.77 -29.20 0.35
CA PHE A 33 -18.84 -29.43 -0.75
C PHE A 33 -19.59 -29.85 -2.01
N LEU A 34 -19.34 -29.15 -3.13
CA LEU A 34 -19.94 -29.44 -4.43
C LEU A 34 -18.86 -29.72 -5.47
N GLU A 35 -19.08 -30.77 -6.27
CA GLU A 35 -18.25 -31.11 -7.41
C GLU A 35 -19.01 -30.92 -8.71
N ILE A 36 -18.42 -30.14 -9.62
CA ILE A 36 -19.01 -29.85 -10.91
C ILE A 36 -18.00 -30.24 -11.98
N GLN A 37 -18.42 -31.08 -12.93
CA GLN A 37 -17.60 -31.35 -14.11
C GLN A 37 -17.34 -30.06 -14.86
N ALA A 38 -16.07 -29.69 -14.96
CA ALA A 38 -15.67 -28.46 -15.62
C ALA A 38 -14.39 -28.71 -16.44
N PRO A 39 -14.30 -28.16 -17.66
CA PRO A 39 -13.05 -28.19 -18.40
C PRO A 39 -11.98 -27.41 -17.61
N ILE A 40 -10.72 -27.86 -17.69
CA ILE A 40 -9.57 -27.24 -17.01
C ILE A 40 -9.49 -25.73 -17.33
N GLN A 41 -9.80 -25.36 -18.56
CA GLN A 41 -9.80 -23.96 -19.03
C GLN A 41 -10.76 -23.06 -18.23
N ALA A 42 -11.82 -23.62 -17.63
CA ALA A 42 -12.71 -22.85 -16.76
C ALA A 42 -12.03 -22.47 -15.44
N TYR A 43 -11.18 -23.34 -14.90
CA TYR A 43 -10.37 -23.03 -13.71
C TYR A 43 -9.25 -22.03 -14.05
N GLU A 44 -8.55 -22.22 -15.17
CA GLU A 44 -7.52 -21.28 -15.63
C GLU A 44 -8.10 -19.87 -15.83
N GLY A 45 -9.25 -19.75 -16.49
CA GLY A 45 -9.93 -18.46 -16.63
C GLY A 45 -10.39 -17.84 -15.30
N LEU A 46 -10.75 -18.65 -14.30
CA LEU A 46 -11.05 -18.15 -12.95
C LEU A 46 -9.79 -17.69 -12.20
N GLN A 47 -8.64 -18.34 -12.43
CA GLN A 47 -7.36 -17.88 -11.88
C GLN A 47 -6.92 -16.57 -12.55
N GLU A 48 -7.03 -16.45 -13.87
CA GLU A 48 -6.77 -15.19 -14.58
C GLU A 48 -7.70 -14.07 -14.09
N LEU A 49 -8.99 -14.35 -13.86
CA LEU A 49 -9.90 -13.37 -13.27
C LEU A 49 -9.50 -13.01 -11.84
N ASN A 50 -9.08 -13.97 -11.02
CA ASN A 50 -8.56 -13.69 -9.69
C ASN A 50 -7.27 -12.86 -9.76
N GLU A 51 -6.40 -13.08 -10.75
CA GLU A 51 -5.22 -12.26 -10.97
C GLU A 51 -5.59 -10.85 -11.44
N VAL A 52 -6.52 -10.68 -12.37
CA VAL A 52 -7.00 -9.34 -12.79
C VAL A 52 -7.71 -8.62 -11.64
N ILE A 53 -8.48 -9.34 -10.82
CA ILE A 53 -9.10 -8.79 -9.61
C ILE A 53 -8.02 -8.50 -8.57
N ALA A 54 -7.03 -9.37 -8.35
CA ALA A 54 -5.92 -9.19 -7.41
C ALA A 54 -4.92 -8.10 -7.87
N GLU A 55 -4.82 -7.87 -9.17
CA GLU A 55 -4.10 -6.75 -9.78
C GLU A 55 -4.94 -5.46 -9.75
N SER A 56 -6.27 -5.56 -9.70
CA SER A 56 -7.18 -4.43 -9.45
C SER A 56 -7.45 -4.19 -7.95
N THR A 57 -7.14 -5.16 -7.08
CA THR A 57 -7.15 -5.08 -5.59
C THR A 57 -5.76 -5.03 -4.98
N LYS A 58 -4.70 -5.12 -5.80
CA LYS A 58 -3.74 -4.02 -5.92
C LYS A 58 -4.52 -2.79 -6.39
N LEU A 59 -5.39 -2.32 -5.50
CA LEU A 59 -5.51 -0.90 -5.34
C LEU A 59 -4.06 -0.41 -5.34
N PRO A 60 -3.70 0.62 -6.12
CA PRO A 60 -2.49 1.34 -5.77
C PRO A 60 -2.62 1.56 -4.26
N PHE A 61 -1.54 1.36 -3.50
CA PHE A 61 -1.39 2.27 -2.38
C PHE A 61 -1.63 3.63 -3.04
N VAL A 62 -2.83 4.20 -2.85
CA VAL A 62 -2.91 5.63 -2.79
C VAL A 62 -2.03 5.84 -1.58
N GLU A 63 -0.73 6.01 -1.82
CA GLU A 63 0.21 6.48 -0.82
C GLU A 63 -0.50 7.72 -0.32
N GLU A 64 -1.19 7.59 0.83
CA GLU A 64 -1.77 8.77 1.43
C GLU A 64 -0.56 9.66 1.63
N PRO A 65 -0.55 10.86 1.00
CA PRO A 65 0.65 11.66 1.02
C PRO A 65 1.02 11.88 2.47
N ILE A 66 2.26 11.52 2.82
CA ILE A 66 2.74 11.55 4.20
C ILE A 66 2.35 12.91 4.79
N ALA A 67 1.55 12.90 5.85
CA ALA A 67 0.97 14.11 6.41
C ALA A 67 2.10 15.04 6.90
N MET A 68 2.30 16.15 6.20
CA MET A 68 3.38 17.10 6.48
C MET A 68 3.00 18.08 7.58
N LEU A 69 3.85 18.19 8.59
CA LEU A 69 3.75 19.17 9.67
C LEU A 69 4.74 20.31 9.42
N PRO A 70 4.26 21.56 9.30
CA PRO A 70 5.15 22.73 9.19
C PRO A 70 6.02 22.89 10.42
N VAL A 71 7.29 23.25 10.23
CA VAL A 71 8.25 23.43 11.32
C VAL A 71 8.99 24.77 11.22
N SER A 72 9.34 25.34 12.37
CA SER A 72 10.18 26.54 12.43
C SER A 72 11.66 26.13 12.39
N SER A 73 12.21 26.01 11.18
CA SER A 73 13.61 25.63 10.97
C SER A 73 14.19 26.40 9.79
N SER A 74 15.49 26.74 9.85
CA SER A 74 16.20 27.30 8.71
C SER A 74 16.51 26.27 7.62
N MET A 75 16.36 24.97 7.93
CA MET A 75 16.61 23.86 7.01
C MET A 75 15.32 23.34 6.36
N ALA A 76 14.32 23.01 7.19
CA ALA A 76 13.08 22.37 6.75
C ALA A 76 11.90 23.35 6.85
N ALA A 77 11.02 23.31 5.86
CA ALA A 77 9.73 23.98 5.88
C ALA A 77 8.66 23.09 6.55
N ALA A 78 8.68 21.80 6.25
CA ALA A 78 7.80 20.81 6.85
C ALA A 78 8.48 19.44 6.96
N VAL A 79 8.01 18.61 7.89
CA VAL A 79 8.42 17.22 8.06
C VAL A 79 7.20 16.34 8.28
N GLY A 80 7.23 15.11 7.78
CA GLY A 80 6.16 14.13 7.95
C GLY A 80 6.75 12.74 8.14
N TYR A 81 6.02 11.85 8.78
CA TYR A 81 6.49 10.50 9.06
C TYR A 81 5.37 9.49 8.86
N ASP A 82 5.69 8.43 8.13
CA ASP A 82 4.85 7.24 8.00
C ASP A 82 5.44 6.14 8.91
N ARG A 83 4.65 5.70 9.91
CA ARG A 83 5.05 4.65 10.85
C ARG A 83 5.01 3.26 10.21
N ASP A 84 4.03 3.01 9.35
CA ASP A 84 3.81 1.70 8.75
C ASP A 84 4.92 1.39 7.73
N GLU A 85 5.36 2.41 6.99
CA GLU A 85 6.44 2.30 6.00
C GLU A 85 7.83 2.71 6.55
N GLN A 86 7.90 3.29 7.75
CA GLN A 86 9.12 3.82 8.36
C GLN A 86 9.82 4.86 7.47
N ILE A 87 9.03 5.78 6.90
CA ILE A 87 9.51 6.79 5.97
C ILE A 87 9.41 8.17 6.60
N LEU A 88 10.55 8.85 6.68
CA LEU A 88 10.60 10.27 7.03
C LEU A 88 10.61 11.11 5.75
N GLN A 89 9.62 11.96 5.58
CA GLN A 89 9.59 12.97 4.54
C GLN A 89 10.03 14.33 5.06
N VAL A 90 10.93 14.98 4.33
CA VAL A 90 11.44 16.33 4.65
C VAL A 90 11.25 17.24 3.45
N GLU A 91 10.48 18.30 3.63
CA GLU A 91 10.42 19.43 2.72
C GLU A 91 11.42 20.49 3.16
N PHE A 92 12.43 20.74 2.33
CA PHE A 92 13.42 21.78 2.59
C PHE A 92 12.88 23.17 2.24
N GLN A 93 13.46 24.22 2.83
CA GLN A 93 13.07 25.62 2.57
C GLN A 93 13.17 26.05 1.09
N ASN A 94 13.90 25.30 0.26
CA ASN A 94 13.99 25.53 -1.19
C ASN A 94 12.89 24.80 -1.99
N GLY A 95 11.93 24.16 -1.33
CA GLY A 95 10.84 23.39 -1.92
C GLY A 95 11.23 21.98 -2.37
N ALA A 96 12.47 21.55 -2.17
CA ALA A 96 12.85 20.17 -2.47
C ALA A 96 12.28 19.23 -1.40
N VAL A 97 11.65 18.14 -1.83
CA VAL A 97 11.10 17.11 -0.94
C VAL A 97 11.92 15.82 -1.10
N TYR A 98 12.31 15.25 0.03
CA TYR A 98 13.03 13.98 0.08
C TYR A 98 12.35 13.04 1.07
N GLN A 99 12.35 11.76 0.74
CA GLN A 99 11.96 10.69 1.63
C GLN A 99 13.21 9.93 2.08
N TYR A 100 13.30 9.62 3.37
CA TYR A 100 14.36 8.84 4.01
C TYR A 100 13.74 7.54 4.49
N LEU A 101 14.22 6.42 3.96
CA LEU A 101 13.67 5.09 4.17
C LEU A 101 14.26 4.43 5.42
N GLY A 102 13.44 3.67 6.15
CA GLY A 102 13.88 2.89 7.31
C GLY A 102 14.24 3.72 8.53
N VAL A 103 13.72 4.95 8.62
CA VAL A 103 13.85 5.78 9.82
C VAL A 103 12.89 5.22 10.86
N ASP A 104 13.40 4.81 12.02
CA ASP A 104 12.59 4.26 13.09
C ASP A 104 11.82 5.35 13.86
N GLU A 105 10.79 4.93 14.57
CA GLU A 105 9.88 5.85 15.28
C GLU A 105 10.60 6.67 16.35
N ASP A 106 11.57 6.08 17.06
CA ASP A 106 12.37 6.78 18.07
C ASP A 106 13.18 7.93 17.42
N THR A 107 13.82 7.69 16.27
CA THR A 107 14.54 8.73 15.52
C THR A 107 13.60 9.84 15.03
N TRP A 108 12.38 9.49 14.62
CA TRP A 108 11.36 10.48 14.25
C TRP A 108 10.94 11.35 15.44
N GLU A 109 10.63 10.75 16.59
CA GLU A 109 10.23 11.48 17.79
C GLU A 109 11.33 12.43 18.26
N ASP A 110 12.58 11.98 18.26
CA ASP A 110 13.75 12.78 18.59
C ASP A 110 13.94 13.95 17.61
N LEU A 111 13.76 13.72 16.29
CA LEU A 111 13.81 14.79 15.29
C LEU A 111 12.70 15.82 15.54
N HIS A 112 11.47 15.36 15.75
CA HIS A 112 10.28 16.19 15.90
C HIS A 112 10.33 17.07 17.16
N THR A 113 10.91 16.56 18.25
CA THR A 113 11.01 17.26 19.55
C THR A 113 12.32 18.01 19.75
N SER A 114 13.28 17.89 18.83
CA SER A 114 14.57 18.56 18.91
C SER A 114 14.47 20.09 18.89
N ASP A 115 15.21 20.75 19.79
CA ASP A 115 15.41 22.21 19.80
C ASP A 115 16.01 22.75 18.47
N SER A 116 16.65 21.87 17.70
CA SER A 116 17.24 22.21 16.40
C SER A 116 17.13 21.04 15.43
N ILE A 117 16.01 20.99 14.72
CA ILE A 117 15.73 20.02 13.65
C ILE A 117 16.91 19.89 12.69
N GLY A 118 17.49 21.01 12.25
CA GLY A 118 18.61 21.00 11.32
C GLY A 118 19.90 20.40 11.90
N SER A 119 20.18 20.63 13.18
CA SER A 119 21.34 20.04 13.86
C SER A 119 21.18 18.53 14.01
N PHE A 120 19.99 18.08 14.43
CA PHE A 120 19.68 16.66 14.58
C PHE A 120 19.73 15.95 13.23
N PHE A 121 19.06 16.50 12.22
CA PHE A 121 19.04 15.94 10.87
C PHE A 121 20.45 15.72 10.31
N ASN A 122 21.34 16.71 10.43
CA ASN A 122 22.71 16.58 9.93
C ASN A 122 23.54 15.53 10.70
N GLN A 123 23.23 15.29 11.97
CA GLN A 123 23.98 14.35 12.82
C GLN A 123 23.45 12.91 12.69
N GLN A 124 22.13 12.73 12.68
CA GLN A 124 21.49 11.43 12.83
C GLN A 124 20.85 10.89 11.56
N ILE A 125 20.56 11.73 10.56
CA ILE A 125 19.76 11.32 9.39
C ILE A 125 20.58 11.43 8.10
N ARG A 126 21.22 12.58 7.90
CA ARG A 126 21.96 12.88 6.67
C ARG A 126 23.08 11.88 6.41
N GLY A 127 22.98 11.15 5.30
CA GLY A 127 23.98 10.17 4.88
C GLY A 127 23.98 8.86 5.67
N ARG A 128 22.97 8.63 6.51
CA ARG A 128 22.79 7.38 7.27
C ARG A 128 21.62 6.53 6.77
N TYR A 129 20.65 7.16 6.11
CA TYR A 129 19.50 6.50 5.52
C TYR A 129 19.54 6.63 3.99
N ASP A 130 19.04 5.62 3.31
CA ASP A 130 18.76 5.70 1.89
C ASP A 130 17.67 6.74 1.67
N CYS A 131 17.84 7.58 0.65
CA CYS A 131 16.91 8.65 0.37
C CYS A 131 16.64 8.82 -1.11
N ASP A 132 15.37 9.10 -1.41
CA ASP A 132 14.88 9.38 -2.73
C ASP A 132 14.27 10.78 -2.76
N ARG A 133 14.50 11.47 -3.86
CA ARG A 133 13.87 12.77 -4.10
C ARG A 133 12.47 12.52 -4.63
N VAL A 134 11.49 13.16 -4.00
CA VAL A 134 10.12 13.15 -4.49
C VAL A 134 10.01 14.25 -5.55
N ASP A 135 9.95 13.84 -6.82
CA ASP A 135 9.70 14.75 -7.92
C ASP A 135 8.20 15.08 -7.95
N GLY A 136 7.85 16.26 -7.44
CA GLY A 136 6.48 16.77 -7.48
C GLY A 136 6.04 17.12 -8.89
N THR A 137 5.48 16.16 -9.62
CA THR A 137 4.40 16.43 -10.59
C THR A 137 3.08 16.30 -9.82
N ASP A 138 2.20 17.29 -9.71
CA ASP A 138 1.88 18.42 -10.59
C ASP A 138 1.83 19.77 -9.86
N CYS A 139 2.53 20.74 -10.46
CA CYS A 139 2.27 22.14 -10.26
C CYS A 139 1.00 22.50 -11.05
N THR A 140 -0.19 22.33 -10.47
CA THR A 140 -1.38 23.02 -11.02
C THR A 140 -1.30 24.49 -10.64
N SER A 141 -0.61 25.23 -11.49
CA SER A 141 -0.75 26.66 -11.66
C SER A 141 -2.21 27.03 -12.00
N TYR A 142 -2.83 27.91 -11.21
CA TYR A 142 -3.85 28.87 -11.65
C TYR A 142 -3.85 30.11 -10.75
#